data_AF-A0A453P4R2-F1
#
_entry.id   AF-A0A453P4R2-F1
#
_cell.length_a   1.000
_cell.length_b   1.000
_cell.length_c   1.000
_cell.angle_alpha   90.00
_cell.angle_beta   90.00
_cell.angle_gamma   90.00
#
_symmetry.space_group_name_H-M   'P 1'
#
loop_
_entity.id
_entity.type
_entity.pdbx_description
1 polymer ?
#
loop_
_entity_poly.entity_id
_entity_poly.type
_entity_poly.pdbx_seq_one_letter_code
_entity_poly.pdbx_strand_id
1 'polypeptide(L)'
;PGIMKYIKIAAMLPEKTVRDVAMRCQWMAEKQNTRRRKTEEHNVGRKIKDRKAVSQDKMVEASLWTNNRSVPTDTRGSSVTTASDIDRAMLNVLEENARLLNQIEANILTSQAQNNIDLFHRTRSNINNLLQRHEPNTWNNEQDA
;
A
#
# COMPACT_ATOMS: atom_id res chain seq x y z
N PRO A 1 -22.75 17.88 -12.62
CA PRO A 1 -22.56 19.09 -11.80
C PRO A 1 -21.62 20.10 -12.50
N GLY A 2 -22.08 21.33 -12.78
CA GLY A 2 -21.28 22.32 -13.53
C GLY A 2 -20.21 23.02 -12.68
N ILE A 3 -19.28 23.71 -13.35
CA ILE A 3 -18.15 24.46 -12.74
C ILE A 3 -18.60 25.48 -11.67
N MET A 4 -19.82 26.02 -11.82
CA MET A 4 -20.38 27.06 -10.96
C MET A 4 -20.43 26.70 -9.47
N LYS A 5 -20.65 25.43 -9.12
CA LYS A 5 -20.65 25.02 -7.69
C LYS A 5 -19.26 25.18 -7.05
N TYR A 6 -18.21 24.92 -7.82
CA TYR A 6 -16.83 25.02 -7.34
C TYR A 6 -16.39 26.48 -7.23
N ILE A 7 -16.85 27.33 -8.17
CA ILE A 7 -16.65 28.78 -8.12
C ILE A 7 -17.25 29.37 -6.85
N LYS A 8 -18.51 29.03 -6.54
CA LYS A 8 -19.19 29.53 -5.33
C LYS A 8 -18.45 29.18 -4.04
N ILE A 9 -17.91 27.97 -3.95
CA ILE A 9 -17.14 27.52 -2.77
C ILE A 9 -15.77 28.22 -2.71
N ALA A 10 -15.07 28.33 -3.85
CA ALA A 10 -13.78 29.03 -3.91
C ALA A 10 -13.91 30.50 -3.50
N ALA A 11 -15.03 31.15 -3.82
CA ALA A 11 -15.30 32.52 -3.37
C ALA A 11 -15.38 32.67 -1.83
N MET A 12 -15.66 31.59 -1.11
CA MET A 12 -15.65 31.56 0.37
C MET A 12 -14.28 31.14 0.95
N LEU A 13 -13.32 30.74 0.11
CA LEU A 13 -12.01 30.23 0.49
C LEU A 13 -10.92 31.03 -0.27
N PRO A 14 -10.56 32.24 0.19
CA PRO A 14 -9.72 33.17 -0.56
C PRO A 14 -8.33 32.62 -0.92
N GLU A 15 -7.82 31.68 -0.13
CA GLU A 15 -6.52 31.02 -0.34
C GLU A 15 -6.60 29.73 -1.19
N LYS A 16 -7.74 29.48 -1.86
CA LYS A 16 -7.97 28.24 -2.62
C LYS A 16 -8.57 28.53 -4.00
N THR A 17 -8.05 27.82 -4.99
CA THR A 17 -8.53 27.95 -6.37
C THR A 17 -9.74 27.05 -6.62
N VAL A 18 -10.50 27.35 -7.69
CA VAL A 18 -11.60 26.50 -8.18
C VAL A 18 -11.12 25.07 -8.45
N ARG A 19 -9.87 24.91 -8.93
CA ARG A 19 -9.23 23.61 -9.17
C ARG A 19 -9.04 22.85 -7.86
N ASP A 20 -8.52 23.48 -6.82
CA ASP A 20 -8.31 22.85 -5.51
C ASP A 20 -9.63 22.36 -4.91
N VAL A 21 -10.66 23.20 -4.99
CA VAL A 21 -12.02 22.85 -4.56
C VAL A 21 -12.56 21.66 -5.35
N ALA A 22 -12.42 21.67 -6.67
CA ALA A 22 -12.89 20.59 -7.53
C ALA A 22 -12.20 19.26 -7.21
N MET A 23 -10.87 19.26 -7.10
CA MET A 23 -10.07 18.09 -6.74
C MET A 23 -10.49 17.54 -5.37
N ARG A 24 -10.70 18.42 -4.38
CA ARG A 24 -11.10 17.99 -3.04
C ARG A 24 -12.50 17.37 -3.01
N CYS A 25 -13.45 17.96 -3.72
CA CYS A 25 -14.80 17.41 -3.85
C CYS A 25 -14.80 16.03 -4.52
N GLN A 26 -13.99 15.84 -5.57
CA GLN A 26 -13.86 14.54 -6.24
C GLN A 26 -13.27 13.49 -5.29
N TRP A 27 -12.17 13.82 -4.62
CA TRP A 27 -11.52 12.93 -3.66
C TRP A 27 -12.46 12.47 -2.54
N MET A 28 -13.23 13.39 -1.96
CA MET A 28 -14.18 13.07 -0.90
C MET A 28 -15.35 12.20 -1.41
N ALA A 29 -15.82 12.44 -2.63
CA ALA A 29 -16.87 11.64 -3.25
C ALA A 29 -16.40 10.20 -3.55
N GLU A 30 -15.16 10.04 -4.01
CA GLU A 30 -14.56 8.72 -4.29
C GLU A 30 -14.32 7.93 -2.99
N LYS A 31 -13.81 8.60 -1.94
CA LYS A 31 -13.67 8.01 -0.59
C LYS A 31 -15.01 7.62 0.04
N GLN A 32 -16.09 8.33 -0.29
CA GLN A 32 -17.43 8.00 0.21
C GLN A 32 -18.06 6.84 -0.58
N ASN A 33 -17.85 6.76 -1.89
CA ASN A 33 -18.36 5.67 -2.73
C ASN A 33 -17.73 4.32 -2.34
N THR A 34 -16.43 4.30 -2.06
CA THR A 34 -15.74 3.10 -1.55
C THR A 34 -16.24 2.65 -0.16
N ARG A 35 -16.71 3.58 0.69
CA ARG A 35 -17.34 3.23 1.98
C ARG A 35 -18.79 2.76 1.84
N ARG A 36 -19.57 3.31 0.89
CA ARG A 36 -20.97 2.90 0.68
C ARG A 36 -21.12 1.50 0.09
N ARG A 37 -20.18 1.05 -0.74
CA ARG A 37 -20.14 -0.32 -1.26
C ARG A 37 -19.91 -1.41 -0.20
N LYS A 38 -19.66 -1.07 1.08
CA LYS A 38 -19.54 -2.02 2.20
C LYS A 38 -20.76 -2.09 3.12
N THR A 39 -21.82 -1.30 2.90
CA THR A 39 -22.96 -1.25 3.84
C THR A 39 -24.31 -1.59 3.18
N GLU A 40 -24.34 -1.82 1.87
CA GLU A 40 -25.56 -2.03 1.09
C GLU A 40 -25.81 -3.50 0.73
N GLU A 41 -25.50 -4.43 1.63
CA GLU A 41 -26.01 -5.82 1.53
C GLU A 41 -27.05 -6.15 2.61
N HIS A 42 -27.42 -5.18 3.46
CA HIS A 42 -28.43 -5.40 4.48
C HIS A 42 -29.57 -4.40 4.29
N ASN A 43 -30.74 -4.94 3.95
CA ASN A 43 -32.06 -4.30 3.81
C ASN A 43 -32.38 -3.73 2.42
N VAL A 44 -33.14 -4.48 1.60
CA VAL A 44 -34.60 -4.38 1.48
C VAL A 44 -35.09 -5.57 0.66
N GLY A 45 -35.91 -6.44 1.28
CA GLY A 45 -36.44 -7.64 0.65
C GLY A 45 -37.59 -7.38 -0.33
N ARG A 46 -37.69 -8.27 -1.33
CA ARG A 46 -38.88 -9.09 -1.68
C ARG A 46 -38.65 -9.84 -3.01
N LYS A 47 -38.43 -11.16 -2.94
CA LYS A 47 -39.30 -12.21 -3.55
C LYS A 47 -38.65 -13.60 -3.47
N ILE A 48 -39.24 -14.39 -2.59
CA ILE A 48 -39.33 -15.85 -2.44
C ILE A 48 -39.03 -16.67 -3.72
N LYS A 49 -38.12 -17.67 -3.61
CA LYS A 49 -38.44 -19.10 -3.83
C LYS A 49 -37.35 -20.02 -3.26
N ASP A 50 -37.82 -20.98 -2.47
CA ASP A 50 -37.11 -21.95 -1.63
C ASP A 50 -36.06 -22.84 -2.31
N ARG A 51 -34.95 -23.09 -1.59
CA ARG A 51 -34.51 -24.47 -1.23
C ARG A 51 -33.40 -24.45 -0.17
N LYS A 52 -33.81 -24.72 1.08
CA LYS A 52 -33.29 -25.76 2.00
C LYS A 52 -31.76 -25.98 2.03
N ALA A 53 -31.10 -25.56 3.10
CA ALA A 53 -30.55 -26.46 4.14
C ALA A 53 -29.40 -25.83 4.95
N VAL A 54 -29.65 -25.76 6.26
CA VAL A 54 -28.70 -26.09 7.33
C VAL A 54 -27.57 -25.09 7.61
N SER A 55 -27.90 -24.20 8.53
CA SER A 55 -27.02 -23.69 9.58
C SER A 55 -26.15 -24.79 10.20
N GLN A 56 -24.84 -24.57 10.26
CA GLN A 56 -24.05 -25.07 11.38
C GLN A 56 -22.85 -24.17 11.64
N ASP A 57 -22.88 -23.54 12.82
CA ASP A 57 -21.74 -22.95 13.51
C ASP A 57 -20.53 -23.87 13.50
N LYS A 58 -19.35 -23.27 13.29
CA LYS A 58 -18.11 -23.63 13.98
C LYS A 58 -17.09 -22.50 13.84
N MET A 59 -16.85 -21.86 15.00
CA MET A 59 -15.55 -21.28 15.37
C MET A 59 -14.40 -22.26 15.10
N VAL A 60 -13.16 -21.73 15.15
CA VAL A 60 -11.83 -22.33 14.93
C VAL A 60 -11.30 -21.86 13.57
N GLU A 61 -10.23 -21.09 13.43
CA GLU A 61 -8.95 -21.19 14.13
C GLU A 61 -8.20 -19.84 14.06
N ALA A 62 -7.81 -19.33 15.23
CA ALA A 62 -6.63 -18.48 15.36
C ALA A 62 -5.44 -19.41 15.61
N SER A 63 -4.23 -18.98 15.18
CA SER A 63 -2.96 -19.73 15.13
C SER A 63 -2.79 -20.40 13.76
N LEU A 64 -1.73 -20.15 12.98
CA LEU A 64 -0.36 -20.56 13.29
C LEU A 64 0.65 -19.55 12.70
N TRP A 65 1.01 -18.52 13.48
CA TRP A 65 2.39 -18.03 13.42
C TRP A 65 3.20 -18.96 14.32
N THR A 66 4.08 -19.75 13.72
CA THR A 66 5.33 -20.32 14.28
C THR A 66 5.66 -21.64 13.58
N ASN A 67 6.97 -21.89 13.46
CA ASN A 67 7.60 -23.08 12.90
C ASN A 67 7.64 -23.04 11.36
N ASN A 68 8.80 -23.04 10.71
CA ASN A 68 9.84 -24.08 10.65
C ASN A 68 11.16 -23.37 10.25
N ARG A 69 12.39 -23.78 10.58
CA ARG A 69 12.99 -25.12 10.60
C ARG A 69 14.44 -24.97 11.10
N SER A 70 14.88 -25.83 12.03
CA SER A 70 16.31 -26.02 12.34
C SER A 70 16.67 -27.48 12.10
N VAL A 71 17.60 -27.77 11.17
CA VAL A 71 18.49 -28.96 11.19
C VAL A 71 19.76 -28.62 10.39
N PRO A 72 20.98 -28.95 10.87
CA PRO A 72 22.25 -28.54 10.28
C PRO A 72 22.78 -29.54 9.24
N THR A 73 23.57 -29.07 8.28
CA THR A 73 24.45 -29.92 7.47
C THR A 73 25.70 -29.15 7.10
N ASP A 74 26.83 -29.58 7.67
CA ASP A 74 28.16 -29.20 7.25
C ASP A 74 28.43 -29.74 5.84
N THR A 75 28.72 -28.86 4.88
CA THR A 75 29.74 -29.10 3.84
C THR A 75 30.05 -27.82 3.08
N ARG A 76 31.34 -27.47 3.05
CA ARG A 76 31.94 -26.32 2.38
C ARG A 76 31.54 -26.19 0.90
N GLY A 77 31.02 -25.02 0.55
CA GLY A 77 30.86 -24.53 -0.81
C GLY A 77 30.48 -23.06 -0.76
N SER A 78 31.48 -22.19 -0.85
CA SER A 78 31.39 -20.74 -0.70
C SER A 78 30.53 -20.10 -1.80
N SER A 79 29.20 -20.06 -1.62
CA SER A 79 28.29 -19.22 -2.43
C SER A 79 26.98 -18.82 -1.71
N VAL A 80 26.79 -19.22 -0.44
CA VAL A 80 25.54 -19.00 0.32
C VAL A 80 25.50 -17.64 1.04
N THR A 81 26.64 -16.97 1.19
CA THR A 81 26.71 -15.69 1.91
C THR A 81 26.02 -14.56 1.15
N THR A 82 26.18 -14.50 -0.17
CA THR A 82 25.71 -13.37 -0.98
C THR A 82 24.19 -13.29 -1.10
N ALA A 83 23.49 -14.42 -1.26
CA ALA A 83 22.03 -14.44 -1.37
C ALA A 83 21.36 -13.97 -0.06
N SER A 84 21.83 -14.50 1.08
CA SER A 84 21.33 -14.11 2.41
C SER A 84 21.60 -12.63 2.72
N ASP A 85 22.76 -12.11 2.31
CA ASP A 85 23.11 -10.70 2.51
C ASP A 85 22.29 -9.76 1.60
N ILE A 86 21.96 -10.19 0.38
CA ILE A 86 21.06 -9.46 -0.53
C ILE A 86 19.65 -9.40 0.08
N ASP A 87 19.13 -10.53 0.53
CA ASP A 87 17.80 -10.63 1.15
C ASP A 87 17.73 -9.78 2.42
N ARG A 88 18.76 -9.82 3.26
CA ARG A 88 18.86 -9.00 4.47
C ARG A 88 18.88 -7.51 4.14
N ALA A 89 19.64 -7.09 3.15
CA ALA A 89 19.68 -5.70 2.71
C ALA A 89 18.34 -5.24 2.13
N MET A 90 17.64 -6.09 1.38
CA MET A 90 16.29 -5.80 0.90
C MET A 90 15.30 -5.62 2.06
N LEU A 91 15.33 -6.51 3.05
CA LEU A 91 14.48 -6.42 4.25
C LEU A 91 14.72 -5.11 5.01
N ASN A 92 15.97 -4.70 5.19
CA ASN A 92 16.30 -3.44 5.86
C ASN A 92 15.70 -2.23 5.14
N VAL A 93 15.76 -2.19 3.82
CA VAL A 93 15.20 -1.09 3.02
C VAL A 93 13.67 -1.06 3.10
N LEU A 94 13.03 -2.24 3.12
CA LEU A 94 11.58 -2.34 3.29
C LEU A 94 11.14 -1.88 4.69
N GLU A 95 11.89 -2.26 5.73
CA GLU A 95 11.62 -1.81 7.11
C GLU A 95 11.78 -0.29 7.24
N GLU A 96 12.82 0.29 6.63
CA GLU A 96 13.01 1.73 6.58
C GLU A 96 11.82 2.42 5.89
N ASN A 97 11.37 1.92 4.74
CA ASN A 97 10.20 2.46 4.05
C ASN A 97 8.94 2.40 4.92
N ALA A 98 8.72 1.31 5.65
CA ALA A 98 7.59 1.21 6.58
C ALA A 98 7.65 2.30 7.66
N ARG A 99 8.84 2.55 8.25
CA ARG A 99 9.03 3.62 9.24
C ARG A 99 8.76 5.01 8.64
N LEU A 100 9.30 5.30 7.46
CA LEU A 100 9.10 6.59 6.80
C LEU A 100 7.63 6.84 6.45
N LEU A 101 6.92 5.81 5.97
CA LEU A 101 5.49 5.90 5.66
C LEU A 101 4.64 6.13 6.90
N ASN A 102 4.96 5.48 8.03
CA ASN A 102 4.30 5.74 9.31
C ASN A 102 4.54 7.18 9.79
N GLN A 103 5.74 7.72 9.56
CA GLN A 103 6.04 9.12 9.89
C GLN A 103 5.27 10.10 8.99
N ILE A 104 5.13 9.78 7.70
CA ILE A 104 4.31 10.55 6.76
C ILE A 104 2.85 10.56 7.21
N GLU A 105 2.31 9.40 7.62
CA GLU A 105 0.96 9.30 8.17
C GLU A 105 0.80 10.18 9.41
N ALA A 106 1.72 10.07 10.38
CA ALA A 106 1.69 10.88 11.59
C ALA A 106 1.70 12.38 11.28
N ASN A 107 2.57 12.83 10.38
CA ASN A 107 2.64 14.22 9.95
C ASN A 107 1.35 14.69 9.25
N ILE A 108 0.68 13.83 8.49
CA ILE A 108 -0.62 14.16 7.89
C ILE A 108 -1.68 14.32 8.99
N LEU A 109 -1.71 13.42 9.98
CA LEU A 109 -2.66 13.47 11.10
C LEU A 109 -2.44 14.70 11.99
N THR A 110 -1.19 15.16 12.16
CA THR A 110 -0.85 16.37 12.92
C THR A 110 -0.92 17.65 12.08
N SER A 111 -1.38 17.59 10.82
CA SER A 111 -1.44 18.74 9.90
C SER A 111 -0.07 19.38 9.59
N GLN A 112 1.00 18.58 9.62
CA GLN A 112 2.38 18.96 9.31
C GLN A 112 2.88 18.36 7.99
N ALA A 113 2.04 18.37 6.94
CA ALA A 113 2.34 17.74 5.65
C ALA A 113 3.59 18.31 4.94
N GLN A 114 3.99 19.54 5.24
CA GLN A 114 5.22 20.17 4.76
C GLN A 114 6.49 19.42 5.19
N ASN A 115 6.44 18.70 6.31
CA ASN A 115 7.57 17.91 6.81
C ASN A 115 7.77 16.59 6.05
N ASN A 116 6.90 16.27 5.08
CA ASN A 116 6.95 14.99 4.36
C ASN A 116 7.80 15.01 3.09
N ILE A 117 8.28 16.17 2.64
CA ILE A 117 9.00 16.31 1.36
C ILE A 117 10.21 15.36 1.33
N ASP A 118 11.09 15.46 2.33
CA ASP A 118 12.30 14.63 2.41
C ASP A 118 11.97 13.16 2.65
N LEU A 119 10.91 12.87 3.42
CA LEU A 119 10.46 11.50 3.67
C LEU A 119 10.02 10.83 2.36
N PHE A 120 9.24 11.52 1.52
CA PHE A 120 8.85 11.02 0.20
C PHE A 120 10.05 10.82 -0.73
N HIS A 121 11.00 11.75 -0.74
CA HIS A 121 12.23 11.60 -1.53
C HIS A 121 13.01 10.35 -1.11
N ARG A 122 13.13 10.12 0.20
CA ARG A 122 13.85 8.96 0.75
C ARG A 122 13.13 7.65 0.45
N THR A 123 11.81 7.58 0.66
CA THR A 123 11.00 6.40 0.29
C THR A 123 11.11 6.09 -1.20
N ARG A 124 11.02 7.10 -2.06
CA ARG A 124 11.20 6.94 -3.51
C ARG A 124 12.61 6.46 -3.86
N SER A 125 13.64 7.03 -3.24
CA SER A 125 15.04 6.61 -3.46
C SER A 125 15.24 5.14 -3.11
N ASN A 126 14.68 4.70 -1.98
CA ASN A 126 14.74 3.32 -1.53
C ASN A 126 14.07 2.36 -2.53
N ILE A 127 12.91 2.72 -3.07
CA ILE A 127 12.24 1.93 -4.11
C ILE A 127 13.09 1.85 -5.38
N ASN A 128 13.61 2.98 -5.85
CA ASN A 128 14.46 3.02 -7.04
C ASN A 128 15.72 2.16 -6.88
N ASN A 129 16.37 2.22 -5.72
CA ASN A 129 17.54 1.40 -5.42
C ASN A 129 17.20 -0.10 -5.44
N LEU A 130 16.05 -0.50 -4.91
CA LEU A 130 15.60 -1.90 -4.96
C LEU A 130 15.35 -2.38 -6.39
N LEU A 131 14.71 -1.54 -7.23
CA LEU A 131 14.45 -1.86 -8.63
C LEU A 131 15.76 -2.01 -9.41
N GLN A 132 16.70 -1.08 -9.25
CA GLN A 132 18.02 -1.16 -9.91
C GLN A 132 18.82 -2.39 -9.50
N ARG A 133 18.67 -2.84 -8.26
CA ARG A 133 19.35 -4.06 -7.77
C ARG A 133 18.79 -5.34 -8.36
N HIS A 134 17.57 -5.29 -8.88
CA HIS A 134 16.85 -6.44 -9.43
C HIS A 134 16.74 -6.42 -10.97
N GLU A 135 17.18 -5.34 -11.63
CA GLU A 135 17.44 -5.34 -13.08
C GLU A 135 18.62 -6.31 -13.34
N PRO A 136 18.38 -7.47 -13.96
CA PRO A 136 19.47 -8.33 -14.37
C PRO A 136 20.23 -7.60 -15.47
N ASN A 137 21.54 -7.41 -15.30
CA ASN A 137 22.43 -6.97 -16.37
C ASN A 137 22.36 -7.96 -17.55
N THR A 138 21.45 -7.74 -18.49
CA THR A 138 21.21 -8.61 -19.67
C THR A 138 22.08 -8.25 -20.87
N TRP A 139 23.19 -7.54 -20.70
CA TRP A 139 24.00 -7.03 -21.82
C TRP A 139 25.48 -7.36 -21.76
N ASN A 140 25.87 -8.62 -21.47
CA ASN A 140 27.29 -9.02 -21.51
C ASN A 140 27.60 -10.35 -22.22
N ASN A 141 26.69 -10.93 -23.01
CA ASN A 141 26.94 -12.22 -23.70
C ASN A 141 26.76 -12.16 -25.22
N GLU A 142 27.28 -11.14 -25.90
CA GLU A 142 27.35 -11.14 -27.37
C GLU A 142 28.54 -10.35 -27.90
N GLN A 143 29.76 -10.71 -27.46
CA GLN A 143 31.00 -10.22 -28.09
C GLN A 143 32.15 -11.25 -28.23
N ASP A 144 31.89 -12.54 -28.01
CA ASP A 144 32.84 -13.59 -28.41
C ASP A 144 32.22 -14.42 -29.56
N ALA A 145 32.37 -13.90 -30.78
CA ALA A 145 32.18 -14.59 -32.05
C ALA A 145 33.54 -14.82 -32.71
#